data_AF-A0A327HTK8-F1
#
_entry.id   AF-A0A327HTK8-F1
#
_cell.length_a   1.000
_cell.length_b   1.000
_cell.length_c   1.000
_cell.angle_alpha   90.00
_cell.angle_beta   90.00
_cell.angle_gamma   90.00
#
_symmetry.space_group_name_H-M   'P 1'
#
loop_
_entity.id
_entity.type
_entity.pdbx_description
1 polymer ?
#
loop_
_entity_poly.entity_id
_entity_poly.type
_entity_poly.pdbx_seq_one_letter_code
_entity_poly.pdbx_strand_id
1 'polypeptide(L)'
;MITNCIQNNYNKFQSVVFTVISMSKSADIGIRYSKDEDLEVYMPLEESRGMYLYIEILKTALQDEIVTDDEAGILKVLATALGIAEEDLSDAMDVAKGIDPSPITDTKDYDESRMGDVSTYQSALIAALDDEIITEDEWAMIETLRNMFNILPGQHALIEEAIVAMSETDENGMRRLERLERFNTVCPYN
;
A
#
# COMPACT_ATOMS: atom_id res chain seq x y z
N MET A 1 46.58 32.56 -20.49
CA MET A 1 46.25 33.16 -19.17
C MET A 1 44.76 33.10 -18.79
N ILE A 2 43.91 32.33 -19.49
CA ILE A 2 42.46 32.25 -19.19
C ILE A 2 42.09 30.93 -18.48
N THR A 3 42.94 29.90 -18.58
CA THR A 3 42.68 28.56 -18.04
C THR A 3 42.76 28.46 -16.52
N ASN A 4 43.54 29.32 -15.86
CA ASN A 4 43.73 29.26 -14.40
C ASN A 4 42.57 29.87 -13.59
N CYS A 5 41.72 30.73 -14.19
CA CYS A 5 40.55 31.28 -13.49
C CYS A 5 39.38 30.28 -13.40
N ILE A 6 39.28 29.33 -14.33
CA ILE A 6 38.17 28.35 -14.37
C ILE A 6 38.40 27.23 -13.34
N GLN A 7 39.63 26.73 -13.24
CA GLN A 7 39.98 25.67 -12.27
C GLN A 7 39.75 26.09 -10.82
N ASN A 8 40.02 27.36 -10.49
CA ASN A 8 39.95 27.85 -9.11
C ASN A 8 38.50 28.04 -8.63
N ASN A 9 37.57 28.33 -9.56
CA ASN A 9 36.14 28.35 -9.25
C ASN A 9 35.57 26.94 -9.08
N TYR A 10 36.02 25.96 -9.87
CA TYR A 10 35.59 24.56 -9.75
C TYR A 10 35.88 23.97 -8.37
N ASN A 11 37.08 24.20 -7.84
CA ASN A 11 37.47 23.68 -6.51
C ASN A 11 36.71 24.38 -5.37
N LYS A 12 36.36 25.66 -5.53
CA LYS A 12 35.58 26.41 -4.54
C LYS A 12 34.12 25.96 -4.52
N PHE A 13 33.54 25.61 -5.68
CA PHE A 13 32.22 25.01 -5.78
C PHE A 13 32.16 23.61 -5.16
N GLN A 14 33.16 22.75 -5.40
CA GLN A 14 33.19 21.41 -4.80
C GLN A 14 33.31 21.45 -3.26
N SER A 15 34.05 22.41 -2.70
CA SER A 15 34.16 22.58 -1.24
C SER A 15 32.86 23.05 -0.58
N VAL A 16 32.03 23.84 -1.27
CA VAL A 16 30.73 24.29 -0.75
C VAL A 16 29.71 23.16 -0.83
N VAL A 17 29.69 22.40 -1.94
CA VAL A 17 28.79 21.25 -2.11
C VAL A 17 29.03 20.18 -1.04
N PHE A 18 30.30 19.91 -0.68
CA PHE A 18 30.59 18.92 0.37
C PHE A 18 30.24 19.38 1.79
N THR A 19 30.19 20.68 2.04
CA THR A 19 29.87 21.22 3.38
C THR A 19 28.36 21.22 3.65
N VAL A 20 27.53 21.42 2.61
CA VAL A 20 26.07 21.43 2.74
C VAL A 20 25.50 20.01 3.01
N ILE A 21 26.21 18.96 2.61
CA ILE A 21 25.77 17.55 2.80
C ILE A 21 25.84 17.10 4.28
N SER A 22 26.47 17.85 5.18
CA SER A 22 26.56 17.45 6.61
C SER A 22 25.49 18.04 7.54
N MET A 23 24.56 18.86 7.04
CA MET A 23 23.58 19.54 7.90
C MET A 23 22.18 19.60 7.27
N SER A 24 21.53 18.46 7.09
CA SER A 24 20.07 18.36 7.21
C SER A 24 19.67 16.90 7.36
N LYS A 25 19.28 16.53 8.57
CA LYS A 25 18.61 15.27 8.87
C LYS A 25 17.12 15.60 8.87
N SER A 26 16.50 15.67 7.69
CA SER A 26 15.05 15.72 7.45
C SER A 26 14.78 15.82 5.95
N ALA A 27 13.96 14.89 5.43
CA ALA A 27 13.38 14.80 4.09
C ALA A 27 14.37 14.57 2.92
N ASP A 28 14.46 13.33 2.44
CA ASP A 28 15.09 12.98 1.17
C ASP A 28 14.21 13.50 0.01
N ILE A 29 14.60 14.63 -0.57
CA ILE A 29 14.03 15.13 -1.84
C ILE A 29 14.76 14.40 -2.98
N GLY A 30 14.08 13.48 -3.65
CA GLY A 30 14.58 12.83 -4.86
C GLY A 30 14.58 13.79 -6.05
N ILE A 31 15.73 13.95 -6.73
CA ILE A 31 15.84 14.74 -7.97
C ILE A 31 16.00 13.75 -9.14
N ARG A 32 15.00 13.66 -10.01
CA ARG A 32 15.12 13.02 -11.34
C ARG A 32 15.42 14.10 -12.39
N TYR A 33 16.44 13.85 -13.22
CA TYR A 33 16.80 14.74 -14.33
C TYR A 33 15.96 14.40 -15.57
N SER A 34 14.89 15.16 -15.78
CA SER A 34 14.19 15.24 -17.07
C SER A 34 14.99 16.13 -18.02
N LYS A 35 15.04 15.78 -19.30
CA LYS A 35 15.89 16.45 -20.30
C LYS A 35 15.34 17.81 -20.77
N ASP A 36 14.24 18.26 -20.20
CA ASP A 36 13.53 19.47 -20.59
C ASP A 36 13.34 20.35 -19.33
N GLU A 37 13.67 21.64 -19.47
CA GLU A 37 13.72 22.64 -18.40
C GLU A 37 12.34 22.94 -17.79
N ASP A 38 11.86 22.10 -16.88
CA ASP A 38 10.86 22.48 -15.87
C ASP A 38 11.21 21.74 -14.55
N LEU A 39 11.59 22.50 -13.51
CA LEU A 39 11.78 21.98 -12.16
C LEU A 39 10.40 21.65 -11.56
N GLU A 40 9.84 20.50 -11.90
CA GLU A 40 8.75 19.93 -11.12
C GLU A 40 9.31 19.50 -9.76
N VAL A 41 8.84 20.18 -8.71
CA VAL A 41 9.11 19.79 -7.33
C VAL A 41 8.35 18.48 -7.10
N TYR A 42 9.03 17.35 -7.31
CA TYR A 42 8.53 16.03 -6.91
C TYR A 42 8.36 16.07 -5.39
N MET A 43 7.11 16.15 -4.93
CA MET A 43 6.80 15.92 -3.52
C MET A 43 6.85 14.41 -3.34
N PRO A 44 7.87 13.86 -2.65
CA PRO A 44 7.92 12.43 -2.42
C PRO A 44 6.69 12.03 -1.61
N LEU A 45 6.14 10.85 -1.94
CA LEU A 45 5.10 10.19 -1.14
C LEU A 45 5.45 10.26 0.34
N GLU A 46 4.49 10.69 1.15
CA GLU A 46 4.69 10.79 2.60
C GLU A 46 4.81 9.38 3.21
N GLU A 47 5.91 9.14 3.93
CA GLU A 47 6.09 7.88 4.65
C GLU A 47 5.05 7.77 5.77
N SER A 48 4.24 6.72 5.72
CA SER A 48 3.30 6.40 6.79
C SER A 48 3.06 4.90 6.85
N ARG A 49 2.55 4.42 8.00
CA ARG A 49 2.15 3.02 8.14
C ARG A 49 1.07 2.65 7.13
N GLY A 50 0.09 3.53 6.92
CA GLY A 50 -0.98 3.31 5.95
C GLY A 50 -0.41 3.11 4.55
N MET A 51 0.51 3.99 4.15
CA MET A 51 1.18 3.91 2.85
C MET A 51 1.98 2.61 2.70
N TYR A 52 2.71 2.21 3.73
CA TYR A 52 3.43 0.93 3.74
C TYR A 52 2.52 -0.27 3.52
N LEU A 53 1.44 -0.37 4.32
CA LEU A 53 0.47 -1.45 4.19
C LEU A 53 -0.16 -1.47 2.79
N TYR A 54 -0.52 -0.29 2.27
CA TYR A 54 -1.13 -0.16 0.96
C TYR A 54 -0.19 -0.63 -0.16
N ILE A 55 1.09 -0.23 -0.13
CA ILE A 55 2.10 -0.65 -1.10
C ILE A 55 2.34 -2.17 -1.05
N GLU A 56 2.38 -2.79 0.13
CA GLU A 56 2.56 -4.24 0.23
C GLU A 56 1.35 -5.02 -0.34
N ILE A 57 0.13 -4.50 -0.17
CA ILE A 57 -1.04 -5.07 -0.83
C ILE A 57 -0.99 -4.85 -2.35
N LEU A 58 -0.61 -3.66 -2.81
CA LEU A 58 -0.44 -3.39 -4.25
C LEU A 58 0.56 -4.34 -4.90
N LYS A 59 1.70 -4.61 -4.23
CA LYS A 59 2.67 -5.60 -4.71
C LYS A 59 2.08 -7.01 -4.80
N THR A 60 1.16 -7.34 -3.91
CA THR A 60 0.44 -8.62 -3.95
C THR A 60 -0.53 -8.68 -5.13
N ALA A 61 -1.32 -7.62 -5.33
CA ALA A 61 -2.23 -7.50 -6.48
C ALA A 61 -1.49 -7.45 -7.83
N LEU A 62 -0.24 -6.99 -7.85
CA LEU A 62 0.57 -6.91 -9.06
C LEU A 62 1.41 -8.16 -9.33
N GLN A 63 1.18 -9.27 -8.61
CA GLN A 63 1.97 -10.49 -8.79
C GLN A 63 1.88 -11.07 -10.20
N ASP A 64 0.74 -10.91 -10.87
CA ASP A 64 0.49 -11.33 -12.24
C ASP A 64 0.65 -10.17 -13.28
N GLU A 65 1.15 -9.02 -12.83
CA GLU A 65 1.33 -7.77 -13.57
C GLU A 65 0.04 -7.02 -13.98
N ILE A 66 -1.16 -7.50 -13.59
CA ILE A 66 -2.44 -6.91 -13.98
C ILE A 66 -3.33 -6.72 -12.75
N VAL A 67 -3.90 -5.52 -12.57
CA VAL A 67 -4.95 -5.31 -11.57
C VAL A 67 -6.30 -5.36 -12.26
N THR A 68 -7.12 -6.33 -11.87
CA THR A 68 -8.52 -6.54 -12.31
C THR A 68 -9.48 -5.58 -11.62
N ASP A 69 -10.73 -5.50 -12.12
CA ASP A 69 -11.76 -4.61 -11.55
C ASP A 69 -12.11 -5.01 -10.10
N ASP A 70 -12.06 -6.30 -9.78
CA ASP A 70 -12.43 -6.84 -8.46
C ASP A 70 -11.33 -6.51 -7.42
N GLU A 71 -10.06 -6.70 -7.78
CA GLU A 71 -8.91 -6.28 -6.97
C GLU A 71 -8.88 -4.75 -6.78
N ALA A 72 -9.23 -3.98 -7.83
CA ALA A 72 -9.36 -2.53 -7.74
C ALA A 72 -10.44 -2.10 -6.73
N GLY A 73 -11.51 -2.88 -6.60
CA GLY A 73 -12.55 -2.70 -5.57
C GLY A 73 -11.98 -2.81 -4.16
N ILE A 74 -11.23 -3.88 -3.87
CA ILE A 74 -10.57 -4.09 -2.58
C ILE A 74 -9.54 -2.98 -2.32
N LEU A 75 -8.69 -2.66 -3.29
CA LEU A 75 -7.67 -1.61 -3.19
C LEU A 75 -8.29 -0.25 -2.89
N LYS A 76 -9.43 0.09 -3.49
CA LYS A 76 -10.13 1.35 -3.23
C LYS A 76 -10.65 1.44 -1.79
N VAL A 77 -11.22 0.35 -1.28
CA VAL A 77 -11.68 0.29 0.11
C VAL A 77 -10.50 0.43 1.07
N LEU A 78 -9.37 -0.22 0.76
CA LEU A 78 -8.15 -0.13 1.56
C LEU A 78 -7.53 1.26 1.55
N ALA A 79 -7.42 1.91 0.39
CA ALA A 79 -6.94 3.28 0.29
C ALA A 79 -7.74 4.22 1.20
N THR A 80 -9.06 4.08 1.17
CA THR A 80 -9.96 4.88 2.03
C THR A 80 -9.76 4.57 3.51
N ALA A 81 -9.70 3.29 3.88
CA ALA A 81 -9.57 2.86 5.28
C ALA A 81 -8.21 3.22 5.90
N LEU A 82 -7.15 3.21 5.09
CA LEU A 82 -5.78 3.56 5.49
C LEU A 82 -5.50 5.06 5.41
N GLY A 83 -6.44 5.86 4.88
CA GLY A 83 -6.32 7.31 4.77
C GLY A 83 -5.37 7.78 3.66
N ILE A 84 -5.25 7.00 2.58
CA ILE A 84 -4.42 7.34 1.43
C ILE A 84 -5.18 8.32 0.54
N ALA A 85 -4.53 9.43 0.16
CA ALA A 85 -5.12 10.42 -0.73
C ALA A 85 -5.18 9.89 -2.16
N GLU A 86 -6.19 10.30 -2.94
CA GLU A 86 -6.37 9.82 -4.31
C GLU A 86 -5.20 10.21 -5.22
N GLU A 87 -4.61 11.40 -4.99
CA GLU A 87 -3.43 11.88 -5.67
C GLU A 87 -2.19 11.00 -5.46
N ASP A 88 -2.09 10.33 -4.33
CA ASP A 88 -0.93 9.50 -3.96
C ASP A 88 -1.01 8.07 -4.53
N LEU A 89 -2.19 7.65 -5.02
CA LEU A 89 -2.40 6.27 -5.48
C LEU A 89 -1.55 5.91 -6.70
N SER A 90 -1.36 6.87 -7.62
CA SER A 90 -0.52 6.66 -8.82
C SER A 90 0.94 6.46 -8.43
N ASP A 91 1.45 7.30 -7.53
CA ASP A 91 2.83 7.20 -7.08
C ASP A 91 3.05 5.92 -6.27
N ALA A 92 2.07 5.52 -5.44
CA ALA A 92 2.13 4.27 -4.69
C ALA A 92 2.16 3.05 -5.64
N MET A 93 1.42 3.10 -6.75
CA MET A 93 1.46 2.11 -7.82
C MET A 93 2.84 2.06 -8.50
N ASP A 94 3.45 3.20 -8.79
CA ASP A 94 4.80 3.26 -9.38
C ASP A 94 5.87 2.71 -8.44
N VAL A 95 5.74 2.96 -7.13
CA VAL A 95 6.58 2.32 -6.10
C VAL A 95 6.37 0.81 -6.04
N ALA A 96 5.13 0.34 -6.07
CA ALA A 96 4.82 -1.09 -6.04
C ALA A 96 5.37 -1.83 -7.26
N LYS A 97 5.36 -1.18 -8.44
CA LYS A 97 5.98 -1.69 -9.68
C LYS A 97 7.50 -1.60 -9.70
N GLY A 98 8.12 -0.95 -8.71
CA GLY A 98 9.56 -0.72 -8.66
C GLY A 98 10.06 0.32 -9.67
N ILE A 99 9.17 1.15 -10.21
CA ILE A 99 9.51 2.29 -11.08
C ILE A 99 10.14 3.38 -10.22
N ASP A 100 9.52 3.69 -9.08
CA ASP A 100 9.98 4.70 -8.14
C ASP A 100 10.53 4.05 -6.86
N PRO A 101 11.55 4.65 -6.23
CA PRO A 101 12.05 4.16 -4.95
C PRO A 101 10.98 4.34 -3.88
N SER A 102 10.84 3.33 -3.01
CA SER A 102 9.91 3.45 -1.87
C SER A 102 10.39 4.54 -0.91
N PRO A 103 9.49 5.44 -0.46
CA PRO A 103 9.82 6.43 0.58
C PRO A 103 10.02 5.77 1.96
N ILE A 104 9.57 4.51 2.14
CA ILE A 104 9.61 3.80 3.41
C ILE A 104 10.97 3.16 3.60
N THR A 105 11.75 3.68 4.56
CA THR A 105 13.12 3.22 4.82
C THR A 105 13.27 2.41 6.10
N ASP A 106 12.34 2.54 7.06
CA ASP A 106 12.29 1.77 8.30
C ASP A 106 10.86 1.31 8.62
N THR A 107 10.64 0.01 8.77
CA THR A 107 9.32 -0.60 8.99
C THR A 107 9.12 -1.11 10.42
N LYS A 108 10.11 -0.96 11.31
CA LYS A 108 10.06 -1.54 12.67
C LYS A 108 8.84 -1.13 13.48
N ASP A 109 8.32 0.07 13.25
CA ASP A 109 7.16 0.62 13.96
C ASP A 109 5.82 0.27 13.29
N TYR A 110 5.84 -0.43 12.15
CA TYR A 110 4.65 -0.76 11.35
C TYR A 110 4.12 -2.17 11.58
N ASP A 111 4.97 -3.07 12.09
CA ASP A 111 4.65 -4.48 12.36
C ASP A 111 3.66 -4.67 13.53
N GLU A 112 3.47 -3.66 14.38
CA GLU A 112 2.55 -3.75 15.51
C GLU A 112 1.08 -3.57 15.07
N SER A 113 0.21 -4.40 15.64
CA SER A 113 -1.25 -4.30 15.46
C SER A 113 -1.78 -3.04 16.16
N ARG A 114 -2.59 -2.24 15.46
CA ARG A 114 -3.12 -0.95 15.93
C ARG A 114 -4.64 -0.96 16.02
N MET A 115 -5.18 -0.04 16.82
CA MET A 115 -6.61 0.23 16.79
C MET A 115 -7.01 0.62 15.37
N GLY A 116 -8.06 -0.02 14.85
CA GLY A 116 -8.54 0.17 13.47
C GLY A 116 -8.10 -0.91 12.48
N ASP A 117 -7.11 -1.74 12.80
CA ASP A 117 -6.65 -2.82 11.91
C ASP A 117 -7.75 -3.85 11.65
N VAL A 118 -8.44 -4.29 12.71
CA VAL A 118 -9.56 -5.23 12.61
C VAL A 118 -10.71 -4.68 11.75
N SER A 119 -11.04 -3.40 11.90
CA SER A 119 -12.10 -2.76 11.08
C SER A 119 -11.67 -2.56 9.63
N THR A 120 -10.39 -2.26 9.40
CA THR A 120 -9.82 -2.15 8.06
C THR A 120 -9.87 -3.51 7.35
N TYR A 121 -9.43 -4.56 8.04
CA TYR A 121 -9.52 -5.93 7.57
C TYR A 121 -10.96 -6.35 7.26
N GLN A 122 -11.89 -6.09 8.18
CA GLN A 122 -13.31 -6.36 7.99
C GLN A 122 -13.85 -5.65 6.75
N SER A 123 -13.46 -4.39 6.52
CA SER A 123 -13.91 -3.61 5.36
C SER A 123 -13.39 -4.20 4.05
N ALA A 124 -12.12 -4.62 4.02
CA ALA A 124 -11.52 -5.29 2.87
C ALA A 124 -12.17 -6.65 2.59
N LEU A 125 -12.41 -7.46 3.62
CA LEU A 125 -13.10 -8.75 3.49
C LEU A 125 -14.55 -8.58 3.01
N ILE A 126 -15.24 -7.53 3.44
CA ILE A 126 -16.57 -7.17 2.94
C ILE A 126 -16.53 -6.82 1.45
N ALA A 127 -15.48 -6.12 0.99
CA ALA A 127 -15.30 -5.73 -0.41
C ALA A 127 -15.03 -6.95 -1.30
N ALA A 128 -14.15 -7.86 -0.87
CA ALA A 128 -13.90 -9.13 -1.56
C ALA A 128 -15.15 -10.02 -1.64
N LEU A 129 -16.08 -9.89 -0.68
CA LEU A 129 -17.33 -10.65 -0.68
C LEU A 129 -18.43 -10.01 -1.56
N ASP A 130 -18.20 -8.89 -2.24
CA ASP A 130 -19.26 -8.14 -2.93
C ASP A 130 -19.73 -8.80 -4.23
N ASP A 131 -18.83 -9.47 -4.95
CA ASP A 131 -19.01 -10.00 -6.32
C ASP A 131 -19.33 -11.51 -6.41
N GLU A 132 -19.51 -12.20 -5.27
CA GLU A 132 -19.85 -13.64 -5.12
C GLU A 132 -18.71 -14.64 -5.35
N ILE A 133 -17.58 -14.22 -5.90
CA ILE A 133 -16.46 -15.09 -6.26
C ILE A 133 -15.16 -14.45 -5.80
N ILE A 134 -14.62 -14.93 -4.68
CA ILE A 134 -13.26 -14.57 -4.28
C ILE A 134 -12.28 -15.37 -5.12
N THR A 135 -11.50 -14.67 -5.94
CA THR A 135 -10.42 -15.20 -6.76
C THR A 135 -9.16 -15.50 -5.94
N GLU A 136 -8.19 -16.20 -6.54
CA GLU A 136 -6.92 -16.52 -5.86
C GLU A 136 -6.11 -15.25 -5.54
N ASP A 137 -6.16 -14.24 -6.39
CA ASP A 137 -5.39 -13.00 -6.24
C ASP A 137 -6.00 -12.09 -5.16
N GLU A 138 -7.33 -11.99 -5.11
CA GLU A 138 -8.03 -11.31 -4.02
C GLU A 138 -7.79 -12.01 -2.68
N TRP A 139 -7.77 -13.35 -2.68
CA TRP A 139 -7.41 -14.11 -1.49
C TRP A 139 -5.98 -13.82 -1.05
N ALA A 140 -5.03 -13.76 -1.99
CA ALA A 140 -3.65 -13.40 -1.68
C ALA A 140 -3.56 -12.01 -1.04
N MET A 141 -4.30 -11.02 -1.54
CA MET A 141 -4.36 -9.68 -0.96
C MET A 141 -4.93 -9.70 0.47
N ILE A 142 -6.05 -10.39 0.70
CA ILE A 142 -6.68 -10.50 2.02
C ILE A 142 -5.78 -11.24 3.00
N GLU A 143 -5.08 -12.29 2.57
CA GLU A 143 -4.15 -13.05 3.38
C GLU A 143 -2.91 -12.22 3.75
N THR A 144 -2.33 -11.48 2.79
CA THR A 144 -1.25 -10.53 3.06
C THR A 144 -1.70 -9.50 4.11
N LEU A 145 -2.91 -8.95 3.97
CA LEU A 145 -3.48 -7.99 4.92
C LEU A 145 -3.67 -8.61 6.31
N ARG A 146 -4.20 -9.84 6.39
CA ARG A 146 -4.40 -10.59 7.64
C ARG A 146 -3.10 -10.75 8.39
N ASN A 147 -2.03 -11.10 7.67
CA ASN A 147 -0.70 -11.31 8.23
C ASN A 147 -0.08 -9.99 8.71
N MET A 148 -0.19 -8.91 7.93
CA MET A 148 0.33 -7.59 8.35
C MET A 148 -0.38 -7.04 9.60
N PHE A 149 -1.68 -7.32 9.77
CA PHE A 149 -2.42 -6.91 10.96
C PHE A 149 -2.29 -7.87 12.14
N ASN A 150 -1.54 -8.97 11.99
CA ASN A 150 -1.41 -10.03 12.98
C ASN A 150 -2.78 -10.60 13.43
N ILE A 151 -3.72 -10.74 12.50
CA ILE A 151 -5.05 -11.27 12.79
C ILE A 151 -4.96 -12.79 12.90
N LEU A 152 -5.21 -13.29 14.11
CA LEU A 152 -5.19 -14.72 14.41
C LEU A 152 -6.36 -15.45 13.72
N PRO A 153 -6.24 -16.75 13.41
CA PRO A 153 -7.34 -17.53 12.82
C PRO A 153 -8.65 -17.45 13.60
N GLY A 154 -8.58 -17.46 14.93
CA GLY A 154 -9.78 -17.29 15.77
C GLY A 154 -10.39 -15.89 15.69
N GLN A 155 -9.58 -14.83 15.50
CA GLN A 155 -10.10 -13.48 15.29
C GLN A 155 -10.72 -13.34 13.90
N HIS A 156 -10.09 -13.93 12.89
CA HIS A 156 -10.65 -14.03 11.56
C HIS A 156 -12.04 -14.68 11.58
N ALA A 157 -12.17 -15.88 12.18
CA ALA A 157 -13.46 -16.56 12.32
C ALA A 157 -14.53 -15.71 13.03
N LEU A 158 -14.17 -14.95 14.08
CA LEU A 158 -15.10 -14.04 14.75
C LEU A 158 -15.54 -12.87 13.85
N ILE A 159 -14.64 -12.34 13.02
CA ILE A 159 -14.95 -11.28 12.05
C ILE A 159 -15.88 -11.83 10.97
N GLU A 160 -15.63 -13.05 10.50
CA GLU A 160 -16.51 -13.76 9.57
C GLU A 160 -17.92 -13.95 10.15
N GLU A 161 -18.02 -14.47 11.38
CA GLU A 161 -19.30 -14.61 12.09
C GLU A 161 -20.03 -13.27 12.26
N ALA A 162 -19.30 -12.19 12.52
CA ALA A 162 -19.87 -10.85 12.64
C ALA A 162 -20.40 -10.33 11.29
N ILE A 163 -19.65 -10.52 10.19
CA ILE A 163 -20.10 -10.17 8.84
C ILE A 163 -21.37 -10.97 8.49
N VAL A 164 -21.42 -12.25 8.86
CA VAL A 164 -22.59 -13.11 8.71
C VAL A 164 -23.79 -12.58 9.50
N ALA A 165 -23.60 -12.27 10.78
CA ALA A 165 -24.69 -11.80 11.64
C ALA A 165 -25.23 -10.43 11.23
N MET A 166 -24.40 -9.60 10.58
CA MET A 166 -24.75 -8.29 10.06
C MET A 166 -25.30 -8.33 8.63
N SER A 167 -25.17 -9.45 7.93
CA SER A 167 -25.79 -9.61 6.63
C SER A 167 -27.29 -9.62 6.78
N GLU A 168 -27.96 -8.60 6.25
CA GLU A 168 -29.40 -8.66 6.03
C GLU A 168 -29.69 -9.89 5.15
N THR A 169 -30.41 -10.87 5.71
CA THR A 169 -31.07 -11.89 4.90
C THR A 169 -32.01 -11.15 3.95
N ASP A 170 -31.78 -11.31 2.65
CA ASP A 170 -32.77 -10.87 1.67
C ASP A 170 -34.07 -11.68 1.81
N GLU A 171 -35.06 -11.34 0.98
CA GLU A 171 -36.36 -12.01 0.93
C GLU A 171 -36.29 -13.54 0.71
N ASN A 172 -35.13 -14.09 0.34
CA ASN A 172 -34.86 -15.53 0.20
C ASN A 172 -33.86 -16.09 1.23
N GLY A 173 -33.28 -15.26 2.10
CA GLY A 173 -32.44 -15.68 3.23
C GLY A 173 -30.99 -16.04 2.91
N MET A 174 -30.41 -15.66 1.75
CA MET A 174 -29.18 -16.30 1.24
C MET A 174 -27.96 -15.39 1.00
N ARG A 175 -28.07 -14.06 1.02
CA ARG A 175 -27.10 -13.19 0.31
C ARG A 175 -25.61 -13.22 0.72
N ARG A 176 -25.24 -13.24 2.00
CA ARG A 176 -23.81 -13.15 2.42
C ARG A 176 -23.28 -14.43 3.08
N LEU A 177 -24.19 -15.29 3.53
CA LEU A 177 -23.89 -16.56 4.20
C LEU A 177 -23.34 -17.62 3.24
N GLU A 178 -23.99 -17.83 2.08
CA GLU A 178 -23.49 -18.77 1.06
C GLU A 178 -22.13 -18.33 0.49
N ARG A 179 -21.87 -17.01 0.45
CA ARG A 179 -20.60 -16.42 -0.02
C ARG A 179 -19.44 -16.77 0.92
N LEU A 180 -19.67 -16.65 2.22
CA LEU A 180 -18.68 -17.01 3.24
C LEU A 180 -18.48 -18.53 3.35
N GLU A 181 -19.52 -19.34 3.18
CA GLU A 181 -19.37 -20.80 3.17
C GLU A 181 -18.49 -21.27 2.00
N ARG A 182 -18.63 -20.66 0.80
CA ARG A 182 -17.75 -20.96 -0.35
C ARG A 182 -16.28 -20.60 -0.07
N PHE A 183 -16.04 -19.46 0.57
CA PHE A 183 -14.71 -19.05 1.00
C PHE A 183 -14.05 -20.11 1.91
N ASN A 184 -14.80 -20.65 2.87
CA ASN A 184 -14.35 -21.76 3.71
C ASN A 184 -14.17 -23.10 2.96
N THR A 185 -14.71 -23.25 1.76
CA THR A 185 -14.60 -24.50 0.97
C THR A 185 -13.38 -24.52 0.05
N VAL A 186 -12.89 -23.36 -0.40
CA VAL A 186 -11.66 -23.23 -1.20
C VAL A 186 -10.41 -23.53 -0.36
N CYS A 187 -10.50 -23.36 0.96
CA CYS A 187 -9.43 -23.63 1.92
C CYS A 187 -9.92 -24.52 3.08
N PRO A 188 -9.72 -25.85 3.05
CA PRO A 188 -9.87 -26.65 4.26
C PRO A 188 -8.76 -26.26 5.23
N TYR A 189 -9.12 -25.67 6.37
CA TYR A 189 -8.20 -25.48 7.50
C TYR A 189 -7.50 -26.80 7.84
N ASN A 190 -6.18 -26.86 7.63
CA ASN A 190 -5.29 -27.93 8.10
C ASN A 190 -4.07 -27.31 8.76
#